data_AF-A0A5B8VDZ0-F1
#
_entry.id   AF-A0A5B8VDZ0-F1
#
_cell.length_a   1.000
_cell.length_b   1.000
_cell.length_c   1.000
_cell.angle_alpha   90.00
_cell.angle_beta   90.00
_cell.angle_gamma   90.00
#
_symmetry.space_group_name_H-M   'P 1'
#
loop_
_entity.id
_entity.type
_entity.pdbx_description
1 polymer ?
#
loop_
_entity_poly.entity_id
_entity_poly.type
_entity_poly.pdbx_seq_one_letter_code
_entity_poly.pdbx_strand_id
1 'polypeptide(L)'
;MAALFFLFSNKKISVMEKQMKRNNKAIVQPDIMHIKAWQSLKAKYSNTIVLLRIEECYFTFDNDAYIVSSITGIILSECEHVEMQCCFPVAELDICLNKLVKAGNRVAICDQLVSPP
;
A
#
# COMPACT_ATOMS: atom_id res chain seq x y z
N MET A 1 -17.67 22.45 -18.44
CA MET A 1 -16.84 21.23 -18.59
C MET A 1 -15.99 21.01 -17.32
N ALA A 2 -16.60 20.98 -16.13
CA ALA A 2 -15.89 20.71 -14.85
C ALA A 2 -16.81 20.17 -13.74
N ALA A 3 -18.08 19.86 -14.05
CA ALA A 3 -19.08 19.49 -13.05
C ALA A 3 -19.39 17.98 -13.00
N LEU A 4 -18.73 17.15 -13.83
CA LEU A 4 -19.03 15.71 -13.90
C LEU A 4 -18.03 14.81 -13.16
N PHE A 5 -16.91 15.35 -12.67
CA PHE A 5 -15.92 14.55 -11.90
C PHE A 5 -16.16 14.56 -10.39
N PHE A 6 -17.04 15.41 -9.87
CA PHE A 6 -17.32 15.50 -8.43
C PHE A 6 -18.28 14.41 -7.90
N LEU A 7 -18.96 13.66 -8.77
CA LEU A 7 -19.92 12.61 -8.36
C LEU A 7 -19.34 11.19 -8.28
N PHE A 8 -18.05 11.01 -8.51
CA PHE A 8 -17.37 9.73 -8.17
C PHE A 8 -16.64 9.78 -6.82
N SER A 9 -16.95 10.78 -5.99
CA SER A 9 -16.65 10.73 -4.55
C SER A 9 -17.68 9.84 -3.85
N ASN A 10 -17.21 8.95 -2.97
CA ASN A 10 -17.97 8.32 -1.87
C ASN A 10 -18.70 6.97 -2.11
N LYS A 11 -18.14 6.00 -2.84
CA LYS A 11 -18.67 4.61 -2.71
C LYS A 11 -17.66 3.46 -2.59
N LYS A 12 -16.37 3.68 -2.83
CA LYS A 12 -15.34 2.60 -2.74
C LYS A 12 -14.26 2.82 -1.69
N ILE A 13 -14.45 3.77 -0.79
CA ILE A 13 -13.61 3.96 0.41
C ILE A 13 -14.15 3.11 1.61
N SER A 14 -15.14 2.23 1.37
CA SER A 14 -16.05 1.76 2.44
C SER A 14 -15.63 0.49 3.19
N VAL A 15 -14.55 -0.20 2.83
CA VAL A 15 -14.19 -1.48 3.47
C VAL A 15 -13.08 -1.31 4.50
N MET A 16 -11.90 -0.79 4.10
CA MET A 16 -10.81 -0.56 5.05
C MET A 16 -11.14 0.56 6.05
N GLU A 17 -11.70 1.70 5.60
CA GLU A 17 -12.14 2.72 6.56
C GLU A 17 -13.20 2.19 7.52
N LYS A 18 -14.10 1.30 7.07
CA LYS A 18 -15.17 0.75 7.92
C LYS A 18 -14.63 -0.30 8.89
N GLN A 19 -13.62 -1.07 8.52
CA GLN A 19 -12.93 -2.00 9.42
C GLN A 19 -12.02 -1.26 10.42
N MET A 20 -11.31 -0.21 10.01
CA MET A 20 -10.47 0.60 10.89
C MET A 20 -11.29 1.51 11.82
N LYS A 21 -12.36 2.16 11.32
CA LYS A 21 -13.32 2.93 12.14
C LYS A 21 -14.03 2.05 13.18
N ARG A 22 -14.32 0.79 12.86
CA ARG A 22 -14.91 -0.18 13.81
C ARG A 22 -13.99 -0.48 15.00
N ASN A 23 -12.68 -0.40 14.82
CA ASN A 23 -11.70 -0.72 15.86
C ASN A 23 -11.14 0.53 16.56
N ASN A 24 -11.69 1.73 16.28
CA ASN A 24 -11.26 2.99 16.86
C ASN A 24 -9.73 3.25 16.74
N LYS A 25 -9.08 2.69 15.71
CA LYS A 25 -7.65 2.84 15.45
C LYS A 25 -7.46 3.86 14.33
N ALA A 26 -6.56 4.83 14.53
CA ALA A 26 -6.24 5.82 13.52
C ALA A 26 -5.68 5.13 12.26
N ILE A 27 -6.04 5.65 11.08
CA ILE A 27 -5.44 5.19 9.82
C ILE A 27 -3.97 5.58 9.86
N VAL A 28 -3.09 4.59 9.94
CA VAL A 28 -1.64 4.79 9.90
C VAL A 28 -1.31 5.34 8.51
N GLN A 29 -0.72 6.53 8.47
CA GLN A 29 -0.27 7.15 7.23
C GLN A 29 1.27 7.10 7.19
N PRO A 30 1.87 6.72 6.06
CA PRO A 30 3.32 6.75 5.92
C PRO A 30 3.83 8.19 5.99
N ASP A 31 4.83 8.43 6.82
CA ASP A 31 5.56 9.69 6.85
C ASP A 31 6.64 9.76 5.74
N ILE A 32 7.30 10.92 5.64
CA ILE A 32 8.37 11.13 4.66
C ILE A 32 9.56 10.18 4.83
N MET A 33 9.84 9.68 6.04
CA MET A 33 10.95 8.77 6.29
C MET A 33 10.64 7.37 5.76
N HIS A 34 9.40 6.90 5.90
CA HIS A 34 8.93 5.65 5.30
C HIS A 34 9.05 5.70 3.77
N ILE A 35 8.67 6.82 3.17
CA ILE A 35 8.70 7.00 1.71
C ILE A 35 10.15 7.00 1.19
N LYS A 36 11.07 7.68 1.89
CA LYS A 36 12.50 7.65 1.56
C LYS A 36 13.10 6.24 1.69
N ALA A 37 12.69 5.49 2.71
CA ALA A 37 13.13 4.11 2.90
C ALA A 37 12.66 3.22 1.74
N TRP A 38 11.39 3.34 1.35
CA TRP A 38 10.85 2.65 0.18
C TRP A 38 11.58 3.03 -1.11
N GLN A 39 11.80 4.33 -1.38
CA GLN A 39 12.54 4.79 -2.57
C GLN A 39 13.94 4.20 -2.63
N SER A 40 14.64 4.14 -1.49
CA SER A 40 15.98 3.55 -1.39
C SER A 40 15.98 2.05 -1.70
N LEU A 41 14.98 1.32 -1.20
CA LEU A 41 14.79 -0.10 -1.51
C LEU A 41 14.43 -0.31 -2.97
N LYS A 42 13.57 0.55 -3.54
CA LYS A 42 13.15 0.47 -4.93
C LYS A 42 14.31 0.74 -5.90
N ALA A 43 15.22 1.66 -5.55
CA ALA A 43 16.45 1.88 -6.31
C ALA A 43 17.34 0.62 -6.36
N LYS A 44 17.39 -0.15 -5.28
CA LYS A 44 18.14 -1.41 -5.20
C LYS A 44 17.43 -2.58 -5.88
N TYR A 45 16.10 -2.62 -5.83
CA TYR A 45 15.26 -3.70 -6.33
C TYR A 45 14.22 -3.18 -7.34
N SER A 46 14.68 -2.59 -8.45
CA SER A 46 13.84 -1.89 -9.42
C SER A 46 12.75 -2.77 -10.05
N ASN A 47 13.02 -4.06 -10.26
CA ASN A 47 12.11 -5.01 -10.92
C ASN A 47 11.26 -5.84 -9.95
N THR A 48 11.15 -5.42 -8.70
CA THR A 48 10.45 -6.15 -7.64
C THR A 48 9.43 -5.24 -6.98
N ILE A 49 8.24 -5.76 -6.66
CA ILE A 49 7.24 -5.04 -5.87
C ILE A 49 7.76 -4.96 -4.42
N VAL A 50 7.89 -3.75 -3.88
CA VAL A 50 8.32 -3.58 -2.48
C VAL A 50 7.10 -3.35 -1.59
N LEU A 51 6.94 -4.21 -0.59
CA LEU A 51 5.96 -4.10 0.49
C LEU A 51 6.68 -3.64 1.76
N LEU A 52 6.44 -2.41 2.18
CA LEU A 52 6.99 -1.84 3.41
C LEU A 52 5.99 -2.04 4.55
N ARG A 53 6.40 -2.73 5.61
CA ARG A 53 5.57 -2.85 6.82
C ARG A 53 5.65 -1.58 7.64
N ILE A 54 4.48 -1.04 7.96
CA ILE A 54 4.31 0.09 8.87
C ILE A 54 3.20 -0.31 9.85
N GLU A 55 3.60 -0.57 11.10
CA GLU A 55 2.74 -1.14 12.14
C GLU A 55 2.03 -2.44 11.69
N GLU A 56 0.72 -2.36 11.49
CA GLU A 56 -0.21 -3.46 11.21
C GLU A 56 -0.59 -3.55 9.72
N CYS A 57 0.04 -2.75 8.85
CA CYS A 57 -0.24 -2.72 7.43
C CYS A 57 1.04 -2.82 6.60
N TYR A 58 0.93 -3.42 5.44
CA TYR A 58 1.92 -3.32 4.38
C TYR A 58 1.50 -2.22 3.42
N PHE A 59 2.47 -1.38 3.05
CA PHE A 59 2.32 -0.28 2.11
C PHE A 59 3.18 -0.51 0.88
N THR A 60 2.68 -0.06 -0.27
CA THR A 60 3.44 0.07 -1.51
C THR A 60 3.00 1.33 -2.23
N PHE A 61 3.85 1.83 -3.12
CA PHE A 61 3.73 3.19 -3.66
C PHE A 61 3.95 3.23 -5.17
N ASP A 62 3.46 4.30 -5.79
CA ASP A 62 3.57 4.62 -7.21
C ASP A 62 3.23 3.42 -8.12
N ASN A 63 4.13 3.07 -9.05
CA ASN A 63 3.92 2.01 -10.03
C ASN A 63 3.61 0.65 -9.37
N ASP A 64 4.23 0.35 -8.23
CA ASP A 64 3.96 -0.88 -7.50
C ASP A 64 2.54 -0.88 -6.93
N ALA A 65 2.03 0.27 -6.48
CA ALA A 65 0.65 0.41 -6.04
C ALA A 65 -0.35 0.12 -7.16
N TYR A 66 -0.12 0.66 -8.37
CA TYR A 66 -0.97 0.39 -9.54
C TYR A 66 -1.00 -1.11 -9.89
N ILE A 67 0.18 -1.76 -9.90
CA ILE A 67 0.29 -3.20 -10.19
C ILE A 67 -0.45 -4.02 -9.13
N VAL A 68 -0.20 -3.75 -7.85
CA VAL A 68 -0.85 -4.46 -6.74
C VAL A 68 -2.35 -4.25 -6.81
N SER A 69 -2.83 -3.03 -7.03
CA SER A 69 -4.26 -2.73 -7.15
C SER A 69 -4.91 -3.51 -8.29
N SER A 70 -4.27 -3.53 -9.47
CA SER A 70 -4.77 -4.23 -10.65
C SER A 70 -4.91 -5.75 -10.42
N ILE A 71 -3.96 -6.37 -9.72
CA ILE A 71 -3.94 -7.83 -9.50
C ILE A 71 -4.86 -8.23 -8.33
N THR A 72 -4.82 -7.47 -7.25
CA THR A 72 -5.45 -7.88 -5.98
C THR A 72 -6.86 -7.33 -5.81
N GLY A 73 -7.19 -6.23 -6.50
CA GLY A 73 -8.39 -5.44 -6.32
C GLY A 73 -8.32 -4.46 -5.14
N ILE A 74 -7.16 -4.32 -4.48
CA ILE A 74 -6.97 -3.34 -3.40
C ILE A 74 -7.04 -1.93 -3.99
N ILE A 75 -7.64 -1.01 -3.24
CA ILE A 75 -7.91 0.35 -3.69
C ILE A 75 -6.64 1.20 -3.64
N LEU A 76 -6.46 2.01 -4.69
CA LEU A 76 -5.45 3.07 -4.71
C LEU A 76 -5.93 4.27 -3.91
N SER A 77 -5.02 4.88 -3.17
CA SER A 77 -5.25 6.14 -2.46
C SER A 77 -4.13 7.13 -2.81
N GLU A 78 -4.43 8.42 -2.76
CA GLU A 78 -3.41 9.46 -2.93
C GLU A 78 -2.49 9.51 -1.70
N CYS A 79 -1.26 9.97 -1.91
CA CYS A 79 -0.28 10.22 -0.87
C CYS A 79 0.38 11.58 -1.10
N GLU A 80 0.88 12.23 -0.05
CA GLU A 80 1.40 13.60 -0.18
C GLU A 80 2.76 13.66 -0.90
N HIS A 81 3.61 12.63 -0.75
CA HIS A 81 4.99 12.65 -1.25
C HIS A 81 5.26 11.67 -2.41
N VAL A 82 4.23 10.92 -2.81
CA VAL A 82 4.22 9.95 -3.92
C VAL A 82 2.84 9.99 -4.57
N GLU A 83 2.71 9.60 -5.84
CA GLU A 83 1.48 9.83 -6.60
C GLU A 83 0.32 8.97 -6.08
N MET A 84 0.58 7.69 -5.82
CA MET A 84 -0.40 6.74 -5.34
C MET A 84 0.19 5.79 -4.31
N GLN A 85 -0.67 5.30 -3.43
CA GLN A 85 -0.36 4.27 -2.46
C GLN A 85 -1.43 3.17 -2.44
N CYS A 86 -1.01 1.98 -2.04
CA CYS A 86 -1.86 0.83 -1.80
C CYS A 86 -1.44 0.21 -0.46
N CYS A 87 -2.41 -0.13 0.39
CA CYS A 87 -2.12 -0.77 1.67
C CYS A 87 -3.12 -1.87 2.01
N PHE A 88 -2.67 -2.84 2.80
CA PHE A 88 -3.52 -3.91 3.32
C PHE A 88 -2.99 -4.40 4.67
N PRO A 89 -3.85 -5.03 5.50
CA PRO A 89 -3.46 -5.51 6.82
C PRO A 89 -2.43 -6.63 6.75
N VAL A 90 -1.55 -6.74 7.74
CA VAL A 90 -0.56 -7.84 7.83
C VAL A 90 -1.21 -9.22 7.74
N ALA A 91 -2.42 -9.39 8.29
CA ALA A 91 -3.18 -10.64 8.22
C ALA A 91 -3.56 -11.07 6.77
N GLU A 92 -3.56 -10.14 5.82
CA GLU A 92 -3.88 -10.41 4.41
C GLU A 92 -2.62 -10.62 3.54
N LEU A 93 -1.43 -10.65 4.15
CA LEU A 93 -0.16 -10.80 3.44
C LEU A 93 -0.13 -12.06 2.59
N ASP A 94 -0.46 -13.22 3.16
CA ASP A 94 -0.39 -14.50 2.43
C ASP A 94 -1.32 -14.51 1.22
N ILE A 95 -2.51 -13.91 1.35
CA ILE A 95 -3.49 -13.79 0.27
C ILE A 95 -2.93 -12.89 -0.85
N CYS A 96 -2.36 -11.74 -0.48
CA CYS A 96 -1.76 -10.81 -1.43
C CYS A 96 -0.56 -11.43 -2.14
N LEU A 97 0.37 -12.03 -1.41
CA LEU A 97 1.55 -12.69 -1.96
C LEU A 97 1.15 -13.82 -2.93
N ASN A 98 0.17 -14.64 -2.57
CA ASN A 98 -0.29 -15.72 -3.43
C ASN A 98 -0.75 -15.19 -4.80
N LYS A 99 -1.54 -14.10 -4.80
CA LYS A 99 -2.00 -13.46 -6.04
C LYS A 99 -0.85 -12.86 -6.84
N LEU A 100 0.06 -12.12 -6.19
CA LEU A 100 1.17 -11.44 -6.86
C LEU A 100 2.17 -12.43 -7.48
N VAL A 101 2.52 -13.49 -6.74
CA VAL A 101 3.44 -14.53 -7.20
C VAL A 101 2.83 -15.33 -8.34
N LYS A 102 1.53 -15.68 -8.27
CA LYS A 102 0.83 -16.34 -9.38
C LYS A 102 0.78 -15.49 -10.65
N ALA A 103 0.73 -14.16 -10.50
CA ALA A 103 0.82 -13.22 -11.60
C ALA A 103 2.27 -13.03 -12.12
N GLY A 104 3.25 -13.76 -11.59
CA GLY A 104 4.65 -13.72 -12.02
C GLY A 104 5.49 -12.59 -11.41
N ASN A 105 4.95 -11.87 -10.42
CA ASN A 105 5.68 -10.77 -9.79
C ASN A 105 6.65 -11.28 -8.74
N ARG A 106 7.84 -10.68 -8.70
CA ARG A 106 8.75 -10.80 -7.57
C ARG A 106 8.33 -9.78 -6.52
N VAL A 107 8.26 -10.22 -5.26
CA VAL A 107 7.84 -9.36 -4.15
C VAL A 107 8.93 -9.36 -3.08
N ALA A 108 9.34 -8.18 -2.64
CA ALA A 108 10.23 -7.96 -1.51
C ALA A 108 9.39 -7.46 -0.33
N ILE A 109 9.50 -8.15 0.80
CA ILE A 109 8.83 -7.79 2.04
C ILE A 109 9.87 -7.13 2.95
N CYS A 110 9.55 -5.94 3.45
CA CYS A 110 10.45 -5.15 4.28
C CYS A 110 9.77 -4.86 5.60
N ASP A 111 10.07 -5.70 6.59
CA ASP A 111 9.76 -5.42 7.98
C ASP A 111 10.84 -4.52 8.56
N GLN A 112 10.46 -3.46 9.27
CA GLN A 112 11.42 -2.67 10.02
C GLN A 112 12.14 -3.58 11.03
N LEU A 113 13.36 -3.98 10.70
CA LEU A 113 14.28 -4.58 11.65
C LEU A 113 14.70 -3.46 12.61
N VAL A 114 14.02 -3.38 13.75
CA VAL A 114 14.55 -2.65 14.90
C VAL A 114 15.90 -3.31 15.22
N SER A 115 17.00 -2.55 15.17
CA SER A 115 18.28 -3.13 15.61
C SER A 115 18.14 -3.58 17.06
N PRO A 116 18.72 -4.72 17.47
CA PRO A 116 18.87 -4.98 18.89
C PRO A 116 19.68 -3.83 19.52
N PRO A 117 19.44 -3.50 20.80
CA PRO A 117 20.12 -2.40 21.48
C PRO A 117 21.63 -2.58 21.55
#